data_AF-A0AAD0XRW3-F1
#
_entry.id   AF-A0AAD0XRW3-F1
#
_cell.length_a   1.000
_cell.length_b   1.000
_cell.length_c   1.000
_cell.angle_alpha   90.00
_cell.angle_beta   90.00
_cell.angle_gamma   90.00
#
_symmetry.space_group_name_H-M   'P 1'
#
loop_
_entity.id
_entity.type
_entity.pdbx_description
1 polymer ?
#
loop_
_entity_poly.entity_id
_entity_poly.type
_entity_poly.pdbx_seq_one_letter_code
_entity_poly.pdbx_strand_id
1 'polypeptide(L)'
;MSSDSASGGAGGSSAGFPFHPFQDFLLGEVLLKTLLETGVTSESAEEAVLSHLSSDSKSFVFTPNAKKQTLLNLYPEKIRNFLKTGKKEEIKKEFKTMIATEGRMDLALELLEWLFTGFDEKELLNELFSLVLNDRISLAEDFLDRLKKNYEEEVLKDLENLD
;
A
#
# COMPACT_ATOMS: atom_id res chain seq x y z
N MET A 1 -25.72 -47.64 23.25
CA MET A 1 -24.32 -47.91 22.85
C MET A 1 -24.36 -48.02 21.33
N SER A 2 -23.87 -47.07 20.54
CA SER A 2 -22.77 -46.15 20.77
C SER A 2 -23.09 -44.76 20.20
N SER A 3 -22.45 -43.80 20.83
CA SER A 3 -22.58 -42.35 20.79
C SER A 3 -22.30 -41.70 19.44
N ASP A 4 -23.20 -40.80 19.07
CA ASP A 4 -22.89 -39.60 18.29
C ASP A 4 -21.76 -38.83 18.96
N SER A 5 -20.71 -38.55 18.19
CA SER A 5 -19.69 -37.56 18.54
C SER A 5 -19.53 -36.62 17.35
N ALA A 6 -20.48 -35.69 17.24
CA ALA A 6 -20.27 -34.44 16.55
C ALA A 6 -19.27 -33.61 17.37
N SER A 7 -17.98 -33.68 17.03
CA SER A 7 -16.99 -32.76 17.59
C SER A 7 -17.06 -31.45 16.81
N GLY A 8 -17.92 -30.55 17.27
CA GLY A 8 -17.80 -29.13 16.96
C GLY A 8 -16.47 -28.60 17.48
N GLY A 9 -15.60 -28.21 16.54
CA GLY A 9 -14.47 -27.33 16.78
C GLY A 9 -14.74 -25.99 16.12
N ALA A 10 -15.54 -25.14 16.77
CA ALA A 10 -15.64 -23.73 16.44
C ALA A 10 -14.39 -23.02 16.99
N GLY A 11 -13.59 -22.43 16.10
CA GLY A 11 -12.41 -21.66 16.49
C GLY A 11 -11.37 -21.49 15.39
N GLY A 12 -11.77 -20.99 14.22
CA GLY A 12 -10.85 -20.52 13.19
C GLY A 12 -11.07 -19.03 12.98
N SER A 13 -10.19 -18.21 13.54
CA SER A 13 -10.11 -16.75 13.36
C SER A 13 -10.48 -16.32 11.94
N SER A 14 -11.27 -15.25 11.81
CA SER A 14 -11.59 -14.57 10.56
C SER A 14 -10.35 -13.91 9.93
N ALA A 15 -9.33 -14.69 9.63
CA ALA A 15 -8.12 -14.23 8.98
C ALA A 15 -8.51 -13.80 7.56
N GLY A 16 -8.40 -12.50 7.28
CA GLY A 16 -8.62 -11.97 5.95
C GLY A 16 -7.69 -12.61 4.92
N PHE A 17 -7.96 -12.40 3.64
CA PHE A 17 -7.06 -12.87 2.58
C PHE A 17 -5.74 -12.09 2.67
N PRO A 18 -4.57 -12.74 2.67
CA PRO A 18 -3.28 -12.07 2.79
C PRO A 18 -3.07 -11.09 1.63
N PHE A 19 -2.39 -9.99 1.92
CA PHE A 19 -2.00 -8.98 0.94
C PHE A 19 -0.48 -8.81 0.97
N HIS A 20 0.14 -8.95 -0.19
CA HIS A 20 1.57 -8.83 -0.44
C HIS A 20 1.81 -7.55 -1.26
N PRO A 21 2.23 -6.43 -0.62
CA PRO A 21 2.27 -5.12 -1.26
C PRO A 21 3.01 -5.07 -2.59
N PHE A 22 4.12 -5.82 -2.74
CA PHE A 22 4.93 -5.84 -3.97
C PHE A 22 4.52 -6.90 -4.99
N GLN A 23 3.42 -7.62 -4.79
CA GLN A 23 2.95 -8.70 -5.69
C GLN A 23 1.49 -8.56 -6.06
N ASP A 24 0.67 -8.03 -5.15
CA ASP A 24 -0.78 -7.95 -5.30
C ASP A 24 -1.24 -6.55 -5.76
N PHE A 25 -0.32 -5.64 -6.05
CA PHE A 25 -0.64 -4.26 -6.42
C PHE A 25 0.41 -3.64 -7.34
N LEU A 26 -0.02 -3.14 -8.51
CA LEU A 26 0.85 -2.59 -9.56
C LEU A 26 1.81 -1.52 -9.03
N LEU A 27 1.31 -0.52 -8.30
CA LEU A 27 2.18 0.52 -7.75
C LEU A 27 3.25 -0.06 -6.80
N GLY A 28 2.92 -1.13 -6.07
CA GLY A 28 3.86 -1.81 -5.21
C GLY A 28 4.92 -2.59 -5.99
N GLU A 29 4.54 -3.30 -7.05
CA GLU A 29 5.49 -3.96 -7.96
C GLU A 29 6.47 -2.95 -8.58
N VAL A 30 5.95 -1.82 -9.06
CA VAL A 30 6.73 -0.74 -9.65
C VAL A 30 7.64 -0.05 -8.62
N LEU A 31 7.16 0.11 -7.38
CA LEU A 31 7.96 0.58 -6.26
C LEU A 31 9.15 -0.35 -6.01
N LEU A 32 8.91 -1.67 -5.93
CA LEU A 32 9.96 -2.65 -5.74
C LEU A 32 10.99 -2.59 -6.89
N LYS A 33 10.53 -2.64 -8.15
CA LYS A 33 11.40 -2.51 -9.34
C LYS A 33 12.31 -1.29 -9.24
N THR A 34 11.74 -0.13 -8.89
CA THR A 34 12.48 1.13 -8.77
C THR A 34 13.51 1.10 -7.64
N LEU A 35 13.18 0.50 -6.50
CA LEU A 35 14.12 0.33 -5.39
C LEU A 35 15.30 -0.57 -5.77
N LEU A 36 15.04 -1.68 -6.47
CA LEU A 36 16.08 -2.61 -6.95
C LEU A 36 17.08 -1.91 -7.89
N GLU A 37 16.61 -1.03 -8.77
CA GLU A 37 17.47 -0.22 -9.65
C GLU A 37 18.42 0.71 -8.91
N THR A 38 18.07 1.08 -7.67
CA THR A 38 18.91 1.92 -6.78
C THR A 38 19.80 1.12 -5.83
N GLY A 39 19.80 -0.22 -5.94
CA GLY A 39 20.65 -1.10 -5.14
C GLY A 39 20.03 -1.58 -3.82
N VAL A 40 18.77 -1.25 -3.55
CA VAL A 40 18.01 -1.86 -2.44
C VAL A 40 17.73 -3.32 -2.79
N THR A 41 17.83 -4.24 -1.82
CA THR A 41 17.50 -5.65 -2.06
C THR A 41 16.01 -5.90 -1.87
N SER A 42 15.47 -6.92 -2.54
CA SER A 42 14.08 -7.34 -2.37
C SER A 42 13.76 -7.67 -0.90
N GLU A 43 14.67 -8.37 -0.21
CA GLU A 43 14.58 -8.64 1.22
C GLU A 43 14.50 -7.36 2.06
N SER A 44 15.38 -6.39 1.82
CA SER A 44 15.36 -5.13 2.59
C SER A 44 14.09 -4.32 2.35
N ALA A 45 13.56 -4.32 1.12
CA ALA A 45 12.30 -3.68 0.79
C ALA A 45 11.11 -4.36 1.50
N GLU A 46 11.07 -5.70 1.48
CA GLU A 46 10.01 -6.47 2.15
C GLU A 46 10.07 -6.27 3.66
N GLU A 47 11.25 -6.33 4.27
CA GLU A 47 11.45 -6.03 5.69
C GLU A 47 10.98 -4.62 6.06
N ALA A 48 11.29 -3.62 5.22
CA ALA A 48 10.87 -2.24 5.43
C ALA A 48 9.34 -2.11 5.46
N VAL A 49 8.65 -2.68 4.48
CA VAL A 49 7.19 -2.66 4.39
C VAL A 49 6.52 -3.45 5.52
N LEU A 50 7.00 -4.67 5.79
CA LEU A 50 6.46 -5.54 6.84
C LEU A 50 6.74 -5.00 8.24
N SER A 51 7.68 -4.07 8.41
CA SER A 51 7.97 -3.45 9.71
C SER A 51 6.84 -2.57 10.27
N HIS A 52 5.78 -2.30 9.49
CA HIS A 52 4.53 -1.71 10.00
C HIS A 52 3.68 -2.70 10.80
N LEU A 53 3.87 -4.01 10.61
CA LEU A 53 3.09 -5.03 11.30
C LEU A 53 3.52 -5.14 12.76
N SER A 54 2.54 -5.30 13.65
CA SER A 54 2.81 -5.71 15.03
C SER A 54 3.47 -7.09 15.08
N SER A 55 4.18 -7.41 16.16
CA SER A 55 4.81 -8.72 16.39
C SER A 55 3.90 -9.93 16.18
N ASP A 56 2.59 -9.73 16.34
CA ASP A 56 1.58 -10.78 16.31
C ASP A 56 0.99 -11.02 14.90
N SER A 57 1.34 -10.16 13.94
CA SER A 57 0.85 -10.20 12.56
C SER A 57 1.98 -10.55 11.59
N LYS A 58 1.76 -11.57 10.75
CA LYS A 58 2.76 -12.05 9.79
C LYS A 58 2.61 -11.48 8.39
N SER A 59 1.45 -10.92 8.07
CA SER A 59 1.16 -10.33 6.75
C SER A 59 0.11 -9.24 6.90
N PHE A 60 0.05 -8.35 5.90
CA PHE A 60 -1.15 -7.54 5.69
C PHE A 60 -2.29 -8.43 5.21
N VAL A 61 -3.51 -7.92 5.29
CA VAL A 61 -4.71 -8.55 4.74
C VAL A 61 -5.45 -7.53 3.89
N PHE A 62 -6.11 -7.99 2.84
CA PHE A 62 -6.97 -7.12 2.04
C PHE A 62 -8.09 -6.52 2.90
N THR A 63 -8.35 -5.23 2.68
CA THR A 63 -9.49 -4.56 3.28
C THR A 63 -10.78 -5.15 2.68
N PRO A 64 -11.78 -5.54 3.49
CA PRO A 64 -13.04 -6.08 2.97
C PRO A 64 -13.69 -5.14 1.94
N ASN A 65 -14.06 -5.67 0.77
CA ASN A 65 -14.49 -4.86 -0.39
C ASN A 65 -15.55 -3.79 -0.06
N ALA A 66 -16.60 -4.12 0.70
CA ALA A 66 -17.63 -3.15 1.07
C ALA A 66 -17.07 -1.96 1.86
N LYS A 67 -16.12 -2.22 2.76
CA LYS A 67 -15.41 -1.20 3.53
C LYS A 67 -14.45 -0.42 2.63
N LYS A 68 -13.69 -1.12 1.78
CA LYS A 68 -12.74 -0.51 0.83
C LYS A 68 -13.42 0.51 -0.07
N GLN A 69 -14.54 0.13 -0.71
CA GLN A 69 -15.33 1.00 -1.57
C GLN A 69 -15.87 2.25 -0.83
N THR A 70 -16.33 2.08 0.40
CA THR A 70 -16.80 3.22 1.22
C THR A 70 -15.66 4.20 1.50
N LEU A 71 -14.48 3.69 1.86
CA LEU A 71 -13.33 4.51 2.19
C LEU A 71 -12.74 5.19 0.95
N LEU A 72 -12.70 4.52 -0.19
CA LEU A 72 -12.25 5.08 -1.47
C LEU A 72 -13.15 6.20 -2.00
N ASN A 73 -14.41 6.29 -1.56
CA ASN A 73 -15.26 7.46 -1.85
C ASN A 73 -14.98 8.62 -0.89
N LEU A 74 -14.65 8.34 0.37
CA LEU A 74 -14.44 9.34 1.41
C LEU A 74 -13.06 10.01 1.34
N TYR A 75 -12.01 9.22 1.23
CA TYR A 75 -10.63 9.71 1.35
C TYR A 75 -10.23 10.70 0.25
N PRO A 76 -10.57 10.48 -1.04
CA PRO A 76 -10.21 11.45 -2.08
C PRO A 76 -10.78 12.84 -1.84
N GLU A 77 -12.02 12.96 -1.35
CA GLU A 77 -12.62 14.26 -1.01
C GLU A 77 -11.87 14.93 0.15
N LYS A 78 -11.59 14.17 1.22
CA LYS A 78 -10.85 14.64 2.38
C LYS A 78 -9.45 15.11 2.00
N ILE A 79 -8.71 14.32 1.22
CA ILE A 79 -7.35 14.63 0.77
C ILE A 79 -7.35 15.85 -0.16
N ARG A 80 -8.29 15.96 -1.11
CA ARG A 80 -8.44 17.16 -1.95
C ARG A 80 -8.62 18.43 -1.12
N ASN A 81 -9.41 18.36 -0.04
CA ASN A 81 -9.61 19.50 0.85
C ASN A 81 -8.32 19.86 1.61
N PHE A 82 -7.55 18.88 2.06
CA PHE A 82 -6.25 19.12 2.68
C PHE A 82 -5.24 19.74 1.70
N LEU A 83 -5.17 19.24 0.46
CA LEU A 83 -4.32 19.82 -0.58
C LEU A 83 -4.70 21.28 -0.86
N LYS A 84 -5.99 21.57 -1.08
CA LYS A 84 -6.50 22.94 -1.31
C LYS A 84 -6.20 23.91 -0.16
N THR A 85 -6.08 23.40 1.06
CA THR A 85 -5.82 24.20 2.26
C THR A 85 -4.38 24.12 2.75
N GLY A 86 -3.47 23.50 1.98
CA GLY A 86 -2.05 23.38 2.31
C GLY A 86 -1.75 22.46 3.50
N LYS A 87 -2.68 21.61 3.93
CA LYS A 87 -2.57 20.74 5.11
C LYS A 87 -1.90 19.40 4.79
N LYS A 88 -0.69 19.43 4.22
CA LYS A 88 0.07 18.23 3.82
C LYS A 88 0.33 17.27 4.99
N GLU A 89 0.60 17.80 6.19
CA GLU A 89 0.79 16.99 7.41
C GLU A 89 -0.43 16.15 7.78
N GLU A 90 -1.65 16.66 7.55
CA GLU A 90 -2.86 15.89 7.81
C GLU A 90 -2.98 14.72 6.83
N ILE A 91 -2.57 14.89 5.58
CA ILE A 91 -2.53 13.79 4.60
C ILE A 91 -1.58 12.69 5.10
N LYS A 92 -0.36 13.04 5.50
CA LYS A 92 0.61 12.08 6.07
C LYS A 92 0.05 11.35 7.29
N LYS A 93 -0.66 12.06 8.17
CA LYS A 93 -1.30 11.47 9.35
C LYS A 93 -2.39 10.47 8.99
N GLU A 94 -3.19 10.74 7.96
CA GLU A 94 -4.20 9.79 7.47
C GLU A 94 -3.54 8.51 6.95
N PHE A 95 -2.50 8.63 6.11
CA PHE A 95 -1.75 7.48 5.60
C PHE A 95 -1.09 6.68 6.72
N LYS A 96 -0.45 7.36 7.68
CA LYS A 96 0.19 6.70 8.83
C LYS A 96 -0.82 5.93 9.67
N THR A 97 -2.00 6.52 9.90
CA THR A 97 -3.07 5.85 10.64
C THR A 97 -3.57 4.63 9.87
N MET A 98 -3.83 4.78 8.58
CA MET A 98 -4.33 3.72 7.70
C MET A 98 -3.39 2.52 7.64
N ILE A 99 -2.08 2.76 7.55
CA ILE A 99 -1.07 1.71 7.48
C ILE A 99 -0.78 1.13 8.86
N ALA A 100 -0.26 1.95 9.78
CA ALA A 100 0.34 1.46 11.02
C ALA A 100 -0.70 1.16 12.12
N THR A 101 -1.85 1.85 12.12
CA THR A 101 -2.89 1.64 13.13
C THR A 101 -3.98 0.69 12.64
N GLU A 102 -4.37 0.80 11.37
CA GLU A 102 -5.48 0.03 10.83
C GLU A 102 -5.05 -1.19 9.99
N GLY A 103 -3.77 -1.30 9.62
CA GLY A 103 -3.23 -2.41 8.84
C GLY A 103 -3.71 -2.45 7.38
N ARG A 104 -4.23 -1.34 6.84
CA ARG A 104 -4.85 -1.26 5.50
C ARG A 104 -3.85 -0.81 4.44
N MET A 105 -2.79 -1.57 4.25
CA MET A 105 -1.77 -1.27 3.24
C MET A 105 -2.34 -1.28 1.82
N ASP A 106 -3.29 -2.17 1.53
CA ASP A 106 -3.95 -2.25 0.22
C ASP A 106 -4.71 -0.97 -0.14
N LEU A 107 -5.44 -0.40 0.82
CA LEU A 107 -6.14 0.87 0.65
C LEU A 107 -5.17 2.05 0.56
N ALA A 108 -4.08 2.03 1.34
CA ALA A 108 -3.09 3.08 1.31
C ALA A 108 -2.40 3.14 -0.05
N LEU A 109 -2.00 2.00 -0.62
CA LEU A 109 -1.39 1.95 -1.95
C LEU A 109 -2.35 2.43 -3.05
N GLU A 110 -3.63 2.07 -2.98
CA GLU A 110 -4.61 2.54 -3.97
C GLU A 110 -4.84 4.06 -3.90
N LEU A 111 -4.90 4.63 -2.68
CA LEU A 111 -4.99 6.08 -2.53
C LEU A 111 -3.68 6.79 -2.91
N LEU A 112 -2.53 6.18 -2.66
CA LEU A 112 -1.24 6.71 -3.07
C LEU A 112 -1.11 6.72 -4.59
N GLU A 113 -1.55 5.66 -5.28
CA GLU A 113 -1.57 5.59 -6.74
C GLU A 113 -2.47 6.67 -7.34
N TRP A 114 -3.67 6.84 -6.79
CA TRP A 114 -4.56 7.93 -7.19
C TRP A 114 -3.92 9.32 -7.01
N LEU A 115 -3.19 9.54 -5.90
CA LEU A 115 -2.45 10.79 -5.69
C LEU A 115 -1.28 10.96 -6.67
N PHE A 116 -0.51 9.89 -6.85
CA PHE A 116 0.69 9.83 -7.67
C PHE A 116 0.40 10.11 -9.15
N THR A 117 -0.72 9.60 -9.66
CA THR A 117 -1.16 9.79 -11.04
C THR A 117 -1.94 11.10 -11.25
N GLY A 118 -2.57 11.62 -10.20
CA GLY A 118 -3.50 12.76 -10.31
C GLY A 118 -2.95 14.13 -9.92
N PHE A 119 -1.81 14.21 -9.21
CA PHE A 119 -1.32 15.46 -8.62
C PHE A 119 0.18 15.66 -8.78
N ASP A 120 0.60 16.92 -8.97
CA ASP A 120 2.01 17.32 -9.02
C ASP A 120 2.51 17.79 -7.64
N GLU A 121 2.60 16.85 -6.70
CA GLU A 121 2.97 17.10 -5.30
C GLU A 121 4.24 16.32 -4.92
N LYS A 122 5.35 16.56 -5.64
CA LYS A 122 6.58 15.74 -5.54
C LYS A 122 7.07 15.52 -4.11
N GLU A 123 7.16 16.57 -3.30
CA GLU A 123 7.64 16.48 -1.91
C GLU A 123 6.74 15.56 -1.06
N LEU A 124 5.43 15.76 -1.14
CA LEU A 124 4.45 14.95 -0.42
C LEU A 124 4.49 13.50 -0.90
N LEU A 125 4.55 13.27 -2.21
CA LEU A 125 4.60 11.92 -2.77
C LEU A 125 5.85 11.17 -2.29
N ASN A 126 7.02 11.81 -2.28
CA ASN A 126 8.24 11.23 -1.73
C ASN A 126 8.08 10.84 -0.26
N GLU A 127 7.51 11.72 0.56
CA GLU A 127 7.23 11.43 1.97
C GLU A 127 6.25 10.25 2.13
N LEU A 128 5.22 10.16 1.29
CA LEU A 128 4.25 9.07 1.34
C LEU A 128 4.85 7.72 0.88
N PHE A 129 5.70 7.70 -0.15
CA PHE A 129 6.43 6.49 -0.53
C PHE A 129 7.43 6.06 0.56
N SER A 130 8.11 7.01 1.19
CA SER A 130 8.98 6.71 2.33
C SER A 130 8.19 6.10 3.50
N LEU A 131 7.00 6.65 3.78
CA LEU A 131 6.09 6.13 4.79
C LEU A 131 5.61 4.70 4.47
N VAL A 132 5.35 4.33 3.21
CA VAL A 132 5.03 2.94 2.83
C VAL A 132 6.17 1.99 3.25
N LEU A 133 7.42 2.42 3.10
CA LEU A 133 8.63 1.72 3.53
C LEU A 133 8.97 1.93 5.03
N ASN A 134 8.03 2.49 5.79
CA ASN A 134 8.17 2.83 7.22
C ASN A 134 9.43 3.67 7.53
N ASP A 135 9.79 4.57 6.60
CA ASP A 135 10.97 5.45 6.68
C ASP A 135 12.31 4.68 6.86
N ARG A 136 12.33 3.37 6.54
CA ARG A 136 13.52 2.51 6.70
C ARG A 136 14.53 2.63 5.57
N ILE A 137 14.06 3.06 4.40
CA ILE A 137 14.85 3.15 3.17
C ILE A 137 14.89 4.61 2.75
N SER A 138 16.11 5.14 2.57
CA SER A 138 16.31 6.46 1.98
C SER A 138 16.04 6.40 0.48
N LEU A 139 15.14 7.24 0.00
CA LEU A 139 14.83 7.35 -1.42
C LEU A 139 15.86 8.25 -2.11
N ALA A 140 16.29 7.87 -3.32
CA ALA A 140 17.19 8.69 -4.12
C ALA A 140 16.53 10.01 -4.55
N GLU A 141 17.32 11.04 -4.87
CA GLU A 141 16.80 12.36 -5.28
C GLU A 141 15.91 12.28 -6.53
N ASP A 142 16.26 11.39 -7.47
CA ASP A 142 15.52 11.16 -8.72
C ASP A 142 14.48 10.02 -8.62
N PHE A 143 14.18 9.54 -7.41
CA PHE A 143 13.31 8.38 -7.17
C PHE A 143 11.95 8.52 -7.84
N LEU A 144 11.24 9.64 -7.66
CA LEU A 144 9.90 9.81 -8.24
C LEU A 144 9.92 9.85 -9.76
N ASP A 145 10.96 10.41 -10.37
CA ASP A 145 11.03 10.49 -11.83
C ASP A 145 11.29 9.09 -12.41
N ARG A 146 12.10 8.26 -11.74
CA ARG A 146 12.27 6.82 -12.08
C ARG A 146 10.97 6.03 -11.88
N LEU A 147 10.30 6.25 -10.75
CA LEU A 147 9.06 5.56 -10.42
C LEU A 147 7.97 5.85 -11.46
N LYS A 148 7.83 7.12 -11.88
CA LYS A 148 6.90 7.53 -12.96
C LYS A 148 7.20 6.82 -14.26
N LYS A 149 8.46 6.83 -14.67
CA LYS A 149 8.90 6.13 -15.88
C LYS A 149 8.57 4.63 -15.81
N ASN A 150 8.92 3.97 -14.70
CA ASN A 150 8.66 2.55 -14.53
C ASN A 150 7.15 2.24 -14.51
N TYR A 151 6.34 3.11 -13.90
CA TYR A 151 4.89 2.96 -13.87
C TYR A 151 4.27 3.08 -15.27
N GLU A 152 4.67 4.10 -16.04
CA GLU A 152 4.22 4.28 -17.42
C GLU A 152 4.59 3.09 -18.31
N GLU A 153 5.80 2.54 -18.15
CA GLU A 153 6.23 1.34 -18.87
C GLU A 153 5.36 0.12 -18.56
N GLU A 154 5.03 -0.14 -17.30
CA GLU A 154 4.19 -1.30 -16.95
C GLU A 154 2.74 -1.11 -17.44
N VAL A 155 2.17 0.09 -17.29
CA VAL A 155 0.82 0.39 -17.81
C VAL A 155 0.75 0.22 -19.34
N LEU A 156 1.77 0.66 -20.07
CA LEU A 156 1.82 0.50 -21.52
C LEU A 156 1.90 -0.97 -21.95
N LYS A 157 2.71 -1.79 -21.26
CA LYS A 157 2.77 -3.24 -21.53
C LYS A 157 1.43 -3.91 -21.31
N ASP A 158 0.73 -3.55 -20.23
CA ASP A 158 -0.59 -4.09 -19.94
C ASP A 158 -1.59 -3.75 -21.05
N LEU A 159 -1.52 -2.54 -21.62
CA LEU A 159 -2.35 -2.15 -22.77
C LEU A 159 -2.00 -2.92 -24.05
N GLU A 160 -0.71 -3.11 -24.34
CA GLU A 160 -0.25 -3.88 -25.51
C GLU A 160 -0.63 -5.36 -25.43
N ASN A 161 -0.74 -5.93 -24.23
CA ASN A 161 -1.12 -7.33 -24.03
C ASN A 161 -2.65 -7.57 -24.13
N LEU A 162 -3.46 -6.52 -24.32
CA LEU A 162 -4.91 -6.63 -24.53
C LEU A 162 -5.31 -6.74 -26.01
N ASP A 163 -4.37 -6.54 -26.93
CA ASP A 163 -4.52 -6.66 -28.39
C ASP A 163 -4.04 -8.03 -28.93
#